data_AF-A0A523TCI8-F1
#
_entry.id   AF-A0A523TCI8-F1
#
_cell.length_a   1.000
_cell.length_b   1.000
_cell.length_c   1.000
_cell.angle_alpha   90.00
_cell.angle_beta   90.00
_cell.angle_gamma   90.00
#
_symmetry.space_group_name_H-M   'P 1'
#
loop_
_entity.id
_entity.type
_entity.pdbx_description
1 polymer ?
#
loop_
_entity_poly.entity_id
_entity_poly.type
_entity_poly.pdbx_seq_one_letter_code
_entity_poly.pdbx_strand_id
1 'polypeptide(L)'
;MPEYVINDDWVLQRVTKESSSFSEWAKNLVATLTKVMEEKRPEIAQELQKTKHDLPDMVQMEESLKKAEKELAGANLKLDRLGSLGSYITKLTTNIQSSVISKIDKELSGLDSPDINIDFIRGKRKSLSSALYDVAKERGIDSEGILYLIQSLPDLESFLYSTSAGKYYRDHTEHQLRVAVLGDFLLEQDLGRGTLLNHISDLTEIDKTLIKEKVWWVMGLIHDIGYPLQKMTTSINYSLLNQILKCYPMLDLDVAPFEISISSKNIEPYLEFITDGLSKEAQKLIKLGIRANLDSMPIPSVQHFQSSDQGHSEFKFSSEVELDHGVVGALSLLKSLGTPEEIKENRDELEGYIKAAQAIALHNFKDHLSDYIFENNPLAFLLVLIDEMQEWGRPIPLQIRDSYFTTEMKKITLLDEVTLTIDEFQWLMEYKKMKAKELTNFQFQYFCDSKNKAFGRLSRGKEFPKTRIV
;
A
#
# COMPACT_ATOMS: atom_id res chain seq x y z
N MET A 1 -28.18 8.10 9.81
CA MET A 1 -26.84 8.62 9.46
C MET A 1 -26.27 7.66 8.43
N PRO A 2 -25.59 8.14 7.39
CA PRO A 2 -24.98 7.25 6.41
C PRO A 2 -23.80 6.54 7.08
N GLU A 3 -23.95 5.24 7.29
CA GLU A 3 -22.86 4.36 7.70
C GLU A 3 -22.22 3.77 6.44
N TYR A 4 -20.91 3.87 6.33
CA TYR A 4 -20.15 3.30 5.22
C TYR A 4 -19.37 2.09 5.69
N VAL A 5 -19.58 0.95 5.03
CA VAL A 5 -18.75 -0.25 5.21
C VAL A 5 -17.62 -0.18 4.20
N ILE A 6 -16.41 0.11 4.68
CA ILE A 6 -15.20 0.26 3.88
C ILE A 6 -14.40 -1.02 3.94
N ASN A 7 -14.20 -1.65 2.79
CA ASN A 7 -13.41 -2.87 2.60
C ASN A 7 -12.82 -2.90 1.17
N ASP A 8 -12.11 -3.97 0.81
CA ASP A 8 -11.51 -4.10 -0.52
C ASP A 8 -12.56 -4.11 -1.64
N ASP A 9 -13.76 -4.61 -1.36
CA ASP A 9 -14.89 -4.64 -2.28
C ASP A 9 -15.31 -3.21 -2.64
N TRP A 10 -15.49 -2.39 -1.62
CA TRP A 10 -15.82 -0.98 -1.73
C TRP A 10 -14.72 -0.21 -2.49
N VAL A 11 -13.45 -0.46 -2.17
CA VAL A 11 -12.31 0.18 -2.85
C VAL A 11 -12.33 -0.14 -4.34
N LEU A 12 -12.47 -1.42 -4.69
CA LEU A 12 -12.46 -1.87 -6.07
C LEU A 12 -13.68 -1.39 -6.85
N GLN A 13 -14.87 -1.39 -6.25
CA GLN A 13 -16.07 -0.83 -6.88
C GLN A 13 -15.92 0.66 -7.15
N ARG A 14 -15.36 1.41 -6.19
CA ARG A 14 -15.15 2.85 -6.33
C ARG A 14 -14.16 3.17 -7.46
N VAL A 15 -12.95 2.61 -7.42
CA VAL A 15 -11.95 2.86 -8.46
C VAL A 15 -12.41 2.36 -9.84
N THR A 16 -13.14 1.24 -9.92
CA THR A 16 -13.72 0.72 -11.17
C THR A 16 -14.80 1.64 -11.74
N LYS A 17 -15.55 2.34 -10.88
CA LYS A 17 -16.58 3.29 -11.29
C LYS A 17 -15.95 4.60 -11.80
N GLU A 18 -14.83 5.00 -11.21
CA GLU A 18 -14.16 6.28 -11.48
C GLU A 18 -13.12 6.20 -12.59
N SER A 19 -12.63 5.00 -12.92
CA SER A 19 -11.59 4.79 -13.93
C SER A 19 -12.02 3.77 -14.98
N SER A 20 -12.12 4.21 -16.24
CA SER A 20 -12.38 3.33 -17.37
C SER A 20 -11.26 2.30 -17.56
N SER A 21 -10.01 2.73 -17.42
CA SER A 21 -8.83 1.87 -17.60
C SER A 21 -8.74 0.80 -16.53
N PHE A 22 -9.05 1.14 -15.27
CA PHE A 22 -9.12 0.16 -14.19
C PHE A 22 -10.29 -0.80 -14.38
N SER A 23 -11.44 -0.29 -14.83
CA SER A 23 -12.62 -1.12 -15.16
C SER A 23 -12.30 -2.13 -16.26
N GLU A 24 -11.65 -1.69 -17.33
CA GLU A 24 -11.22 -2.54 -18.43
C GLU A 24 -10.17 -3.55 -17.97
N TRP A 25 -9.19 -3.12 -17.16
CA TRP A 25 -8.21 -4.00 -16.54
C TRP A 25 -8.88 -5.11 -15.71
N ALA A 26 -9.82 -4.76 -14.84
CA ALA A 26 -10.54 -5.71 -14.00
C ALA A 26 -11.35 -6.70 -14.85
N LYS A 27 -12.06 -6.23 -15.88
CA LYS A 27 -12.78 -7.08 -16.84
C LYS A 27 -11.85 -8.06 -17.56
N ASN A 28 -10.71 -7.57 -18.05
CA ASN A 28 -9.71 -8.40 -18.74
C ASN A 28 -9.10 -9.45 -17.82
N LEU A 29 -8.86 -9.10 -16.55
CA LEU A 29 -8.37 -10.03 -15.54
C LEU A 29 -9.39 -11.14 -15.28
N VAL A 30 -10.66 -10.77 -15.08
CA VAL A 30 -11.77 -11.73 -14.88
C VAL A 30 -11.93 -12.65 -16.08
N ALA A 31 -11.91 -12.12 -17.30
CA ALA A 31 -11.99 -12.91 -18.53
C ALA A 31 -10.82 -13.90 -18.65
N THR A 32 -9.60 -13.45 -18.32
CA THR A 32 -8.41 -14.30 -18.32
C THR A 32 -8.50 -15.43 -17.31
N LEU A 33 -8.96 -15.13 -16.08
CA LEU A 33 -9.13 -16.14 -15.03
C LEU A 33 -10.18 -17.17 -15.43
N THR A 34 -11.30 -16.71 -16.00
CA THR A 34 -12.38 -17.58 -16.49
C THR A 34 -11.85 -18.55 -17.54
N LYS A 35 -11.12 -18.05 -18.55
CA LYS A 35 -10.50 -18.89 -19.59
C LYS A 35 -9.51 -19.91 -19.01
N VAL A 36 -8.67 -19.51 -18.07
CA VAL A 36 -7.71 -20.42 -17.41
C VAL A 36 -8.44 -21.50 -16.61
N MET A 37 -9.57 -21.18 -15.97
CA MET A 37 -10.38 -22.17 -15.25
C MET A 37 -11.06 -23.15 -16.23
N GLU A 38 -11.60 -22.65 -17.35
CA GLU A 38 -12.20 -23.46 -18.41
C GLU A 38 -11.18 -24.46 -19.01
N GLU A 39 -9.95 -24.00 -19.28
CA GLU A 39 -8.88 -24.83 -19.85
C GLU A 39 -8.34 -25.87 -18.86
N LYS A 40 -8.17 -25.49 -17.58
CA LYS A 40 -7.51 -26.36 -16.59
C LYS A 40 -8.44 -27.27 -15.81
N ARG A 41 -9.72 -26.91 -15.71
CA ARG A 41 -10.74 -27.66 -14.96
C ARG A 41 -12.08 -27.59 -15.70
N PRO A 42 -12.20 -28.25 -16.86
CA PRO A 42 -13.43 -28.26 -17.65
C PRO A 42 -14.61 -28.83 -16.86
N GLU A 43 -14.40 -29.70 -15.88
CA GLU A 43 -15.44 -30.18 -14.96
C GLU A 43 -15.96 -29.11 -13.99
N ILE A 44 -15.10 -28.23 -13.46
CA ILE A 44 -15.57 -27.06 -12.68
C ILE A 44 -16.28 -26.08 -13.61
N ALA A 45 -15.80 -25.89 -14.84
CA ALA A 45 -16.48 -25.09 -15.86
C ALA A 45 -17.83 -25.69 -16.30
N GLN A 46 -17.97 -27.02 -16.34
CA GLN A 46 -19.20 -27.74 -16.65
C GLN A 46 -20.17 -27.82 -15.45
N GLU A 47 -19.66 -27.84 -14.22
CA GLU A 47 -20.47 -27.77 -13.00
C GLU A 47 -20.97 -26.33 -12.81
N LEU A 48 -20.16 -25.32 -13.12
CA LEU A 48 -20.56 -23.93 -13.34
C LEU A 48 -21.61 -23.77 -14.47
N GLN A 49 -21.66 -24.69 -15.45
CA GLN A 49 -22.70 -24.74 -16.49
C GLN A 49 -24.00 -25.43 -16.02
N LYS A 50 -23.97 -26.29 -15.00
CA LYS A 50 -25.10 -27.14 -14.57
C LYS A 50 -26.01 -26.49 -13.52
N THR A 51 -25.48 -25.64 -12.63
CA THR A 51 -26.22 -25.05 -11.49
C THR A 51 -27.06 -23.83 -11.88
N LYS A 52 -27.69 -23.86 -13.06
CA LYS A 52 -28.38 -22.73 -13.70
C LYS A 52 -29.87 -22.58 -13.32
N HIS A 53 -30.42 -23.49 -12.51
CA HIS A 53 -31.84 -23.49 -12.17
C HIS A 53 -32.13 -23.76 -10.69
N ASP A 54 -32.79 -22.78 -10.07
CA ASP A 54 -33.53 -22.74 -8.79
C ASP A 54 -32.79 -22.26 -7.51
N LEU A 55 -33.33 -21.16 -6.94
CA LEU A 55 -33.09 -20.62 -5.60
C LEU A 55 -34.46 -20.67 -4.89
N PRO A 56 -34.63 -21.27 -3.69
CA PRO A 56 -33.90 -20.88 -2.47
C PRO A 56 -33.56 -22.02 -1.47
N ASP A 57 -32.36 -22.00 -0.88
CA ASP A 57 -32.12 -22.29 0.56
C ASP A 57 -30.62 -22.15 0.91
N MET A 58 -30.30 -21.11 1.70
CA MET A 58 -28.95 -20.58 1.95
C MET A 58 -28.09 -21.36 2.98
N VAL A 59 -28.47 -22.57 3.40
CA VAL A 59 -27.81 -23.24 4.55
C VAL A 59 -26.88 -24.41 4.15
N GLN A 60 -26.96 -24.92 2.91
CA GLN A 60 -26.08 -26.03 2.45
C GLN A 60 -24.87 -25.58 1.61
N MET A 61 -24.70 -24.27 1.37
CA MET A 61 -23.65 -23.73 0.50
C MET A 61 -22.26 -23.66 1.19
N GLU A 62 -22.22 -23.66 2.53
CA GLU A 62 -20.99 -23.47 3.30
C GLU A 62 -20.08 -24.72 3.33
N GLU A 63 -20.63 -25.93 3.24
CA GLU A 63 -19.86 -27.18 3.25
C GLU A 63 -19.25 -27.52 1.88
N SER A 64 -19.94 -27.13 0.80
CA SER A 64 -19.45 -27.33 -0.58
C SER A 64 -18.35 -26.33 -0.95
N LEU A 65 -18.44 -25.09 -0.43
CA LEU A 65 -17.39 -24.06 -0.56
C LEU A 65 -16.08 -24.47 0.12
N LYS A 66 -16.15 -25.07 1.32
CA LYS A 66 -14.96 -25.57 2.04
C LYS A 66 -14.21 -26.69 1.31
N LYS A 67 -14.90 -27.44 0.44
CA LYS A 67 -14.31 -28.54 -0.35
C LYS A 67 -13.67 -28.03 -1.65
N ALA A 68 -14.31 -27.07 -2.33
CA ALA A 68 -13.76 -26.40 -3.51
C ALA A 68 -12.51 -25.54 -3.17
N GLU A 69 -12.50 -24.87 -2.01
CA GLU A 69 -11.35 -24.08 -1.51
C GLU A 69 -10.07 -24.93 -1.36
N LYS A 70 -10.21 -26.19 -0.93
CA LYS A 70 -9.08 -27.10 -0.71
C LYS A 70 -8.44 -27.58 -2.02
N GLU A 71 -9.16 -27.50 -3.13
CA GLU A 71 -8.72 -28.02 -4.43
C GLU A 71 -8.33 -26.92 -5.44
N LEU A 72 -8.67 -25.65 -5.18
CA LEU A 72 -8.36 -24.46 -5.99
C LEU A 72 -6.94 -23.89 -5.83
N ALA A 73 -6.08 -24.55 -5.04
CA ALA A 73 -4.75 -24.07 -4.63
C ALA A 73 -3.83 -23.57 -5.78
N GLY A 74 -3.96 -24.12 -7.00
CA GLY A 74 -3.12 -23.74 -8.14
C GLY A 74 -3.53 -22.44 -8.87
N ALA A 75 -4.81 -22.05 -8.81
CA ALA A 75 -5.27 -20.75 -9.32
C ALA A 75 -5.16 -19.68 -8.22
N ASN A 76 -5.40 -20.07 -6.96
CA ASN A 76 -5.18 -19.24 -5.78
C ASN A 76 -3.73 -18.75 -5.68
N LEU A 77 -2.73 -19.58 -6.01
CA LEU A 77 -1.31 -19.15 -6.04
C LEU A 77 -1.00 -17.96 -6.96
N LYS A 78 -1.81 -17.73 -8.01
CA LYS A 78 -1.65 -16.57 -8.93
C LYS A 78 -2.50 -15.37 -8.53
N LEU A 79 -3.55 -15.58 -7.74
CA LEU A 79 -4.41 -14.55 -7.15
C LEU A 79 -3.86 -14.06 -5.81
N ASP A 80 -3.18 -14.92 -5.05
CA ASP A 80 -2.42 -14.58 -3.83
C ASP A 80 -1.29 -13.58 -4.12
N ARG A 81 -0.78 -13.55 -5.36
CA ARG A 81 0.16 -12.52 -5.84
C ARG A 81 -0.46 -11.13 -6.00
N LEU A 82 -1.79 -11.05 -6.00
CA LEU A 82 -2.57 -9.80 -5.94
C LEU A 82 -3.11 -9.57 -4.52
N GLY A 83 -2.49 -10.18 -3.50
CA GLY A 83 -2.86 -10.06 -2.08
C GLY A 83 -4.35 -10.24 -1.81
N SER A 84 -4.93 -9.42 -0.93
CA SER A 84 -6.35 -9.55 -0.59
C SER A 84 -7.28 -9.10 -1.71
N LEU A 85 -6.81 -8.23 -2.61
CA LEU A 85 -7.55 -7.83 -3.83
C LEU A 85 -7.80 -9.03 -4.76
N GLY A 86 -6.85 -9.97 -4.85
CA GLY A 86 -7.02 -11.21 -5.62
C GLY A 86 -8.11 -12.13 -5.05
N SER A 87 -8.18 -12.24 -3.73
CA SER A 87 -9.25 -13.00 -3.05
C SER A 87 -10.63 -12.41 -3.35
N TYR A 88 -10.72 -11.09 -3.50
CA TYR A 88 -11.96 -10.43 -3.84
C TYR A 88 -12.27 -10.42 -5.34
N ILE A 89 -11.31 -10.32 -6.25
CA ILE A 89 -11.57 -10.54 -7.68
C ILE A 89 -12.23 -11.90 -7.89
N THR A 90 -11.86 -12.88 -7.07
CA THR A 90 -12.51 -14.21 -7.01
C THR A 90 -13.95 -14.15 -6.47
N LYS A 91 -14.27 -13.22 -5.57
CA LYS A 91 -15.64 -12.93 -5.10
C LYS A 91 -16.46 -12.13 -6.12
N LEU A 92 -15.82 -11.20 -6.84
CA LEU A 92 -16.43 -10.39 -7.89
C LEU A 92 -16.77 -11.26 -9.10
N THR A 93 -15.91 -12.23 -9.47
CA THR A 93 -16.26 -13.25 -10.47
C THR A 93 -17.44 -14.11 -10.02
N THR A 94 -17.55 -14.43 -8.72
CA THR A 94 -18.71 -15.14 -8.17
C THR A 94 -19.98 -14.27 -8.10
N ASN A 95 -19.87 -12.94 -8.04
CA ASN A 95 -21.01 -12.03 -8.05
C ASN A 95 -21.46 -11.60 -9.46
N ILE A 96 -20.52 -11.41 -10.40
CA ILE A 96 -20.79 -11.15 -11.83
C ILE A 96 -21.51 -12.35 -12.48
N GLN A 97 -21.33 -13.56 -11.93
CA GLN A 97 -22.09 -14.77 -12.26
C GLN A 97 -23.62 -14.65 -12.08
N SER A 98 -24.13 -13.66 -11.33
CA SER A 98 -25.58 -13.53 -11.05
C SER A 98 -26.40 -12.84 -12.14
N SER A 99 -25.78 -12.06 -13.04
CA SER A 99 -26.53 -11.05 -13.84
C SER A 99 -26.57 -11.28 -15.36
N VAL A 100 -25.79 -12.20 -15.93
CA VAL A 100 -25.55 -12.19 -17.39
C VAL A 100 -26.24 -13.33 -18.17
N ILE A 101 -27.01 -14.19 -17.51
CA ILE A 101 -27.75 -15.28 -18.20
C ILE A 101 -29.17 -14.83 -18.53
N SER A 102 -29.36 -14.16 -19.66
CA SER A 102 -30.68 -14.19 -20.31
C SER A 102 -30.67 -14.34 -21.83
N LYS A 103 -29.52 -14.30 -22.53
CA LYS A 103 -29.63 -14.06 -23.98
C LYS A 103 -28.90 -14.91 -24.97
N ILE A 104 -27.86 -15.68 -24.65
CA ILE A 104 -27.07 -16.21 -25.76
C ILE A 104 -26.71 -17.67 -25.50
N ASP A 105 -27.60 -18.53 -25.98
CA ASP A 105 -27.20 -19.83 -26.51
C ASP A 105 -28.10 -20.21 -27.69
N LYS A 106 -27.75 -19.69 -28.88
CA LYS A 106 -28.27 -20.22 -30.15
C LYS A 106 -27.26 -20.27 -31.29
N GLU A 107 -26.04 -19.80 -31.08
CA GLU A 107 -24.97 -19.77 -32.07
C GLU A 107 -23.66 -19.82 -31.25
N LEU A 108 -22.78 -20.80 -31.34
CA LEU A 108 -22.40 -21.66 -32.44
C LEU A 108 -21.73 -22.93 -31.90
N SER A 109 -22.18 -24.06 -32.43
CA SER A 109 -21.43 -25.30 -32.44
C SER A 109 -20.39 -25.29 -33.56
N GLY A 110 -19.14 -25.56 -33.21
CA GLY A 110 -18.14 -26.11 -34.13
C GLY A 110 -16.94 -25.21 -34.39
N LEU A 111 -15.77 -25.61 -33.90
CA LEU A 111 -14.57 -25.87 -34.71
C LEU A 111 -13.37 -26.28 -33.83
N ASP A 112 -12.50 -27.07 -34.46
CA ASP A 112 -11.32 -27.73 -33.94
C ASP A 112 -10.11 -26.81 -33.64
N SER A 113 -9.32 -27.25 -32.66
CA SER A 113 -7.88 -27.03 -32.43
C SER A 113 -7.36 -25.69 -31.84
N PRO A 114 -6.29 -25.74 -31.00
CA PRO A 114 -5.85 -24.61 -30.17
C PRO A 114 -4.69 -23.84 -30.79
N ASP A 115 -4.92 -22.59 -31.17
CA ASP A 115 -3.85 -21.58 -31.21
C ASP A 115 -3.67 -21.01 -29.80
N ILE A 116 -2.68 -21.56 -29.08
CA ILE A 116 -2.21 -20.97 -27.83
C ILE A 116 -1.57 -19.63 -28.19
N ASN A 117 -2.27 -18.55 -27.87
CA ASN A 117 -1.80 -17.20 -28.10
C ASN A 117 -0.51 -16.93 -27.29
N ILE A 118 0.61 -16.91 -28.01
CA ILE A 118 2.00 -16.72 -27.54
C ILE A 118 2.22 -15.35 -26.86
N ASP A 119 1.25 -14.43 -26.92
CA ASP A 119 1.27 -13.17 -26.15
C ASP A 119 1.29 -13.38 -24.62
N PHE A 120 0.90 -14.58 -24.14
CA PHE A 120 0.98 -14.98 -22.72
C PHE A 120 2.42 -15.09 -22.20
N ILE A 121 3.39 -15.42 -23.07
CA ILE A 121 4.81 -15.57 -22.71
C ILE A 121 5.57 -14.23 -22.88
N ARG A 122 4.98 -13.26 -23.59
CA ARG A 122 5.62 -11.96 -23.91
C ARG A 122 5.38 -10.84 -22.89
N GLY A 123 4.88 -11.12 -21.68
CA GLY A 123 4.86 -10.12 -20.60
C GLY A 123 3.76 -9.05 -20.68
N LYS A 124 2.72 -9.23 -21.50
CA LYS A 124 1.56 -8.30 -21.57
C LYS A 124 0.53 -8.52 -20.44
N ARG A 125 0.95 -8.81 -19.20
CA ARG A 125 0.02 -8.76 -18.06
C ARG A 125 0.09 -7.36 -17.48
N LYS A 126 -1.03 -6.64 -17.50
CA LYS A 126 -1.17 -5.40 -16.73
C LYS A 126 -1.11 -5.76 -15.24
N SER A 127 0.01 -5.48 -14.56
CA SER A 127 0.16 -5.52 -13.10
C SER A 127 -0.78 -4.51 -12.43
N LEU A 128 -0.97 -4.62 -11.11
CA LEU A 128 -1.66 -3.56 -10.35
C LEU A 128 -1.01 -2.19 -10.62
N SER A 129 0.33 -2.10 -10.67
CA SER A 129 1.01 -0.84 -11.00
C SER A 129 0.70 -0.30 -12.38
N SER A 130 0.53 -1.16 -13.40
CA SER A 130 0.11 -0.68 -14.73
C SER A 130 -1.32 -0.16 -14.73
N ALA A 131 -2.21 -0.76 -13.93
CA ALA A 131 -3.56 -0.25 -13.74
C ALA A 131 -3.52 1.09 -12.99
N LEU A 132 -2.67 1.23 -11.96
CA LEU A 132 -2.46 2.50 -11.24
C LEU A 132 -1.85 3.58 -12.13
N TYR A 133 -0.93 3.20 -13.02
CA TYR A 133 -0.37 4.10 -14.02
C TYR A 133 -1.45 4.61 -14.97
N ASP A 134 -2.32 3.72 -15.48
CA ASP A 134 -3.41 4.12 -16.36
C ASP A 134 -4.43 5.01 -15.62
N VAL A 135 -4.76 4.67 -14.36
CA VAL A 135 -5.62 5.52 -13.49
C VAL A 135 -4.99 6.89 -13.28
N ALA A 136 -3.69 6.97 -13.00
CA ALA A 136 -3.00 8.24 -12.81
C ALA A 136 -3.06 9.10 -14.08
N LYS A 137 -2.88 8.50 -15.25
CA LYS A 137 -3.04 9.17 -16.54
C LYS A 137 -4.46 9.65 -16.81
N GLU A 138 -5.47 8.83 -16.52
CA GLU A 138 -6.88 9.22 -16.68
C GLU A 138 -7.24 10.43 -15.81
N ARG A 139 -6.54 10.59 -14.68
CA ARG A 139 -6.66 11.76 -13.80
C ARG A 139 -5.78 12.95 -14.22
N GLY A 140 -5.12 12.87 -15.37
CA GLY A 140 -4.31 13.95 -15.94
C GLY A 140 -2.93 14.12 -15.27
N ILE A 141 -2.41 13.08 -14.61
CA ILE A 141 -1.02 13.09 -14.12
C ILE A 141 -0.10 12.72 -15.28
N ASP A 142 0.55 13.75 -15.85
CA ASP A 142 1.37 13.61 -17.07
C ASP A 142 2.87 13.68 -16.82
N SER A 143 3.31 13.96 -15.58
CA SER A 143 4.73 13.98 -15.22
C SER A 143 5.34 12.59 -15.39
N GLU A 144 6.28 12.46 -16.33
CA GLU A 144 6.98 11.20 -16.58
C GLU A 144 7.68 10.66 -15.33
N GLY A 145 8.25 11.56 -14.52
CA GLY A 145 8.89 11.19 -13.27
C GLY A 145 7.91 10.59 -12.26
N ILE A 146 6.76 11.24 -12.04
CA ILE A 146 5.73 10.72 -11.11
C ILE A 146 5.20 9.37 -11.60
N LEU A 147 4.91 9.29 -12.90
CA LEU A 147 4.42 8.07 -13.52
C LEU A 147 5.44 6.93 -13.43
N TYR A 148 6.73 7.22 -13.52
CA TYR A 148 7.81 6.26 -13.30
C TYR A 148 7.81 5.74 -11.85
N LEU A 149 7.64 6.61 -10.85
CA LEU A 149 7.53 6.19 -9.45
C LEU A 149 6.35 5.23 -9.24
N ILE A 150 5.19 5.53 -9.82
CA ILE A 150 3.99 4.68 -9.74
C ILE A 150 4.23 3.32 -10.42
N GLN A 151 4.89 3.30 -11.57
CA GLN A 151 5.24 2.04 -12.25
C GLN A 151 6.21 1.18 -11.44
N SER A 152 7.11 1.81 -10.68
CA SER A 152 8.14 1.15 -9.88
C SER A 152 7.63 0.51 -8.59
N LEU A 153 6.39 0.79 -8.17
CA LEU A 153 5.80 0.27 -6.92
C LEU A 153 5.95 -1.26 -6.73
N PRO A 154 5.74 -2.14 -7.74
CA PRO A 154 5.89 -3.58 -7.56
C PRO A 154 7.33 -4.02 -7.38
N ASP A 155 8.29 -3.28 -7.93
CA ASP A 155 9.71 -3.59 -7.76
C ASP A 155 10.14 -3.27 -6.33
N LEU A 156 9.64 -2.14 -5.80
CA LEU A 156 9.81 -1.74 -4.40
C LEU A 156 9.16 -2.75 -3.44
N GLU A 157 7.93 -3.18 -3.75
CA GLU A 157 7.23 -4.25 -3.04
C GLU A 157 8.03 -5.54 -3.02
N SER A 158 8.54 -5.97 -4.19
CA SER A 158 9.33 -7.19 -4.34
C SER A 158 10.62 -7.13 -3.53
N PHE A 159 11.29 -5.98 -3.51
CA PHE A 159 12.46 -5.75 -2.67
C PHE A 159 12.13 -5.96 -1.19
N LEU A 160 11.05 -5.34 -0.69
CA LEU A 160 10.70 -5.46 0.71
C LEU A 160 10.29 -6.89 1.08
N TYR A 161 9.59 -7.60 0.19
CA TYR A 161 9.31 -9.03 0.35
C TYR A 161 10.58 -9.86 0.51
N SER A 162 11.60 -9.59 -0.33
CA SER A 162 12.84 -10.36 -0.30
C SER A 162 13.71 -10.09 0.93
N THR A 163 13.55 -8.93 1.56
CA THR A 163 14.43 -8.47 2.65
C THR A 163 13.77 -8.49 4.03
N SER A 164 12.45 -8.61 4.11
CA SER A 164 11.68 -8.65 5.37
C SER A 164 11.59 -10.05 5.97
N ALA A 165 12.71 -10.77 6.07
CA ALA A 165 12.73 -12.10 6.70
C ALA A 165 12.34 -11.98 8.19
N GLY A 166 11.18 -12.55 8.57
CA GLY A 166 10.74 -12.66 9.97
C GLY A 166 9.95 -11.48 10.54
N LYS A 167 9.46 -10.53 9.73
CA LYS A 167 8.65 -9.40 10.22
C LYS A 167 7.31 -9.27 9.50
N TYR A 168 6.33 -8.72 10.22
CA TYR A 168 5.03 -8.27 9.72
C TYR A 168 5.19 -7.44 8.46
N TYR A 169 4.92 -8.03 7.30
CA TYR A 169 5.03 -7.36 6.01
C TYR A 169 3.66 -6.81 5.58
N ARG A 170 3.58 -5.51 5.27
CA ARG A 170 2.38 -4.84 4.73
C ARG A 170 2.49 -4.87 3.20
N ASP A 171 1.41 -5.24 2.52
CA ASP A 171 1.32 -5.06 1.06
C ASP A 171 1.24 -3.54 0.76
N HIS A 172 2.38 -2.89 0.51
CA HIS A 172 2.50 -1.42 0.46
C HIS A 172 1.75 -0.84 -0.76
N THR A 173 1.85 -1.49 -1.91
CA THR A 173 1.18 -1.08 -3.15
C THR A 173 -0.35 -1.09 -2.98
N GLU A 174 -0.89 -2.12 -2.33
CA GLU A 174 -2.33 -2.19 -2.05
C GLU A 174 -2.74 -1.16 -1.00
N HIS A 175 -1.94 -1.01 0.06
CA HIS A 175 -2.14 0.00 1.07
C HIS A 175 -2.22 1.41 0.47
N GLN A 176 -1.26 1.78 -0.37
CA GLN A 176 -1.23 3.06 -1.07
C GLN A 176 -2.46 3.29 -1.96
N LEU A 177 -2.93 2.27 -2.69
CA LEU A 177 -4.19 2.35 -3.43
C LEU A 177 -5.38 2.58 -2.49
N ARG A 178 -5.47 1.86 -1.38
CA ARG A 178 -6.56 2.02 -0.40
C ARG A 178 -6.55 3.43 0.21
N VAL A 179 -5.39 3.98 0.54
CA VAL A 179 -5.23 5.36 1.03
C VAL A 179 -5.71 6.35 -0.03
N ALA A 180 -5.26 6.20 -1.29
CA ALA A 180 -5.67 7.08 -2.37
C ALA A 180 -7.19 7.08 -2.58
N VAL A 181 -7.83 5.90 -2.65
CA VAL A 181 -9.28 5.76 -2.87
C VAL A 181 -10.09 6.26 -1.67
N LEU A 182 -9.66 5.94 -0.45
CA LEU A 182 -10.36 6.36 0.76
C LEU A 182 -10.33 7.89 0.92
N GLY A 183 -9.19 8.54 0.64
CA GLY A 183 -9.16 10.00 0.73
C GLY A 183 -9.88 10.71 -0.40
N ASP A 184 -9.87 10.17 -1.62
CA ASP A 184 -10.69 10.69 -2.72
C ASP A 184 -12.17 10.70 -2.33
N PHE A 185 -12.63 9.63 -1.68
CA PHE A 185 -13.96 9.58 -1.07
C PHE A 185 -14.18 10.61 0.02
N LEU A 186 -13.24 10.74 0.98
CA LEU A 186 -13.39 11.67 2.10
C LEU A 186 -13.41 13.14 1.64
N LEU A 187 -12.68 13.48 0.59
CA LEU A 187 -12.70 14.81 -0.03
C LEU A 187 -14.11 15.22 -0.50
N GLU A 188 -14.94 14.27 -0.92
CA GLU A 188 -16.31 14.53 -1.40
C GLU A 188 -17.33 14.75 -0.29
N GLN A 189 -16.97 14.49 0.98
CA GLN A 189 -17.92 14.46 2.07
C GLN A 189 -18.23 15.86 2.57
N ASP A 190 -19.52 16.19 2.70
CA ASP A 190 -20.00 17.44 3.30
C ASP A 190 -20.09 17.30 4.81
N LEU A 191 -19.40 18.20 5.52
CA LEU A 191 -19.36 18.23 6.98
C LEU A 191 -20.35 19.25 7.57
N GLY A 192 -21.41 19.60 6.83
CA GLY A 192 -22.45 20.54 7.22
C GLY A 192 -22.09 22.01 6.98
N ARG A 193 -20.91 22.27 6.40
CA ARG A 193 -20.41 23.62 6.04
C ARG A 193 -19.80 23.65 4.63
N GLY A 194 -20.00 22.60 3.85
CA GLY A 194 -19.32 22.38 2.57
C GLY A 194 -18.52 21.08 2.59
N THR A 195 -18.07 20.68 1.41
CA THR A 195 -17.25 19.48 1.25
C THR A 195 -15.87 19.67 1.86
N LEU A 196 -15.26 18.60 2.35
CA LEU A 196 -13.88 18.62 2.82
C LEU A 196 -12.93 19.19 1.75
N LEU A 197 -13.14 18.83 0.48
CA LEU A 197 -12.39 19.40 -0.64
C LEU A 197 -12.48 20.94 -0.72
N ASN A 198 -13.66 21.51 -0.47
CA ASN A 198 -13.82 22.96 -0.45
C ASN A 198 -12.97 23.58 0.66
N HIS A 199 -13.04 23.03 1.87
CA HIS A 199 -12.26 23.52 3.01
C HIS A 199 -10.76 23.44 2.77
N ILE A 200 -10.27 22.32 2.24
CA ILE A 200 -8.84 22.14 1.95
C ILE A 200 -8.40 23.11 0.86
N SER A 201 -9.19 23.28 -0.20
CA SER A 201 -8.91 24.24 -1.26
C SER A 201 -8.85 25.67 -0.75
N ASP A 202 -9.79 26.08 0.11
CA ASP A 202 -9.83 27.43 0.68
C ASP A 202 -8.63 27.68 1.60
N LEU A 203 -8.21 26.68 2.39
CA LEU A 203 -7.07 26.78 3.31
C LEU A 203 -5.70 26.76 2.60
N THR A 204 -5.60 26.01 1.50
CA THR A 204 -4.34 25.83 0.76
C THR A 204 -4.19 26.78 -0.41
N GLU A 205 -5.27 27.46 -0.80
CA GLU A 205 -5.37 28.27 -2.02
C GLU A 205 -5.10 27.46 -3.32
N ILE A 206 -5.17 26.13 -3.25
CA ILE A 206 -5.02 25.24 -4.41
C ILE A 206 -6.41 24.95 -5.01
N ASP A 207 -6.49 24.93 -6.34
CA ASP A 207 -7.71 24.53 -7.05
C ASP A 207 -8.23 23.14 -6.64
N LYS A 208 -9.55 23.04 -6.48
CA LYS A 208 -10.27 21.84 -6.03
C LYS A 208 -10.08 20.67 -6.99
N THR A 209 -10.07 20.94 -8.29
CA THR A 209 -9.89 19.95 -9.34
C THR A 209 -8.46 19.42 -9.29
N LEU A 210 -7.48 20.31 -9.18
CA LEU A 210 -6.07 19.92 -9.02
C LEU A 210 -5.84 19.07 -7.76
N ILE A 211 -6.44 19.44 -6.61
CA ILE A 211 -6.36 18.66 -5.37
C ILE A 211 -6.90 17.25 -5.59
N LYS A 212 -8.15 17.16 -6.06
CA LYS A 212 -8.89 15.90 -6.15
C LYS A 212 -8.34 14.97 -7.22
N GLU A 213 -8.04 15.49 -8.40
CA GLU A 213 -7.65 14.66 -9.54
C GLU A 213 -6.18 14.26 -9.44
N LYS A 214 -5.29 15.16 -9.02
CA LYS A 214 -3.83 14.93 -9.12
C LYS A 214 -3.14 14.84 -7.77
N VAL A 215 -3.17 15.93 -7.00
CA VAL A 215 -2.36 16.07 -5.77
C VAL A 215 -2.64 14.96 -4.77
N TRP A 216 -3.91 14.70 -4.48
CA TRP A 216 -4.29 13.66 -3.53
C TRP A 216 -3.88 12.27 -4.01
N TRP A 217 -4.08 11.96 -5.29
CA TRP A 217 -3.72 10.67 -5.86
C TRP A 217 -2.22 10.43 -5.87
N VAL A 218 -1.42 11.44 -6.20
CA VAL A 218 0.03 11.36 -6.08
C VAL A 218 0.41 11.08 -4.62
N MET A 219 -0.10 11.85 -3.66
CA MET A 219 0.18 11.63 -2.24
C MET A 219 -0.17 10.21 -1.78
N GLY A 220 -1.41 9.78 -2.03
CA GLY A 220 -1.88 8.46 -1.63
C GLY A 220 -1.04 7.33 -2.23
N LEU A 221 -0.68 7.44 -3.51
CA LEU A 221 0.05 6.39 -4.23
C LEU A 221 1.54 6.32 -3.89
N ILE A 222 2.19 7.41 -3.46
CA ILE A 222 3.66 7.44 -3.30
C ILE A 222 4.15 7.82 -1.90
N HIS A 223 3.28 8.10 -0.92
CA HIS A 223 3.75 8.53 0.42
C HIS A 223 4.76 7.57 1.05
N ASP A 224 4.58 6.26 0.84
CA ASP A 224 5.46 5.18 1.32
C ASP A 224 6.60 4.77 0.36
N ILE A 225 6.81 5.48 -0.77
CA ILE A 225 7.84 5.13 -1.78
C ILE A 225 9.26 5.07 -1.21
N GLY A 226 9.53 5.80 -0.12
CA GLY A 226 10.84 5.83 0.56
C GLY A 226 11.12 4.63 1.47
N TYR A 227 10.12 3.78 1.75
CA TYR A 227 10.21 2.70 2.73
C TYR A 227 11.30 1.65 2.40
N PRO A 228 11.47 1.22 1.13
CA PRO A 228 12.58 0.36 0.71
C PRO A 228 13.94 0.90 1.12
N LEU A 229 14.18 2.19 0.89
CA LEU A 229 15.48 2.80 1.20
C LEU A 229 15.71 2.90 2.70
N GLN A 230 14.68 3.26 3.48
CA GLN A 230 14.74 3.23 4.96
C GLN A 230 15.13 1.84 5.49
N LYS A 231 14.57 0.78 4.90
CA LYS A 231 14.80 -0.60 5.36
C LYS A 231 16.05 -1.24 4.77
N MET A 232 16.62 -0.67 3.71
CA MET A 232 17.65 -1.32 2.91
C MET A 232 18.87 -1.72 3.73
N THR A 233 19.45 -0.77 4.46
CA THR A 233 20.63 -1.02 5.28
C THR A 233 20.39 -2.10 6.32
N THR A 234 19.33 -1.97 7.11
CA THR A 234 19.06 -2.90 8.22
C THR A 234 18.67 -4.29 7.72
N SER A 235 17.82 -4.36 6.70
CA SER A 235 17.22 -5.61 6.23
C SER A 235 18.20 -6.45 5.41
N ILE A 236 19.06 -5.82 4.60
CA ILE A 236 20.09 -6.55 3.86
C ILE A 236 21.20 -7.02 4.81
N ASN A 237 21.72 -6.16 5.71
CA ASN A 237 22.72 -6.61 6.68
C ASN A 237 22.17 -7.74 7.56
N TYR A 238 20.92 -7.65 8.00
CA TYR A 238 20.29 -8.75 8.73
C TYR A 238 20.19 -10.03 7.87
N SER A 239 19.61 -9.94 6.67
CA SER A 239 19.32 -11.12 5.85
C SER A 239 20.59 -11.78 5.32
N LEU A 240 21.51 -10.99 4.73
CA LEU A 240 22.75 -11.49 4.14
C LEU A 240 23.69 -12.07 5.19
N LEU A 241 23.92 -11.33 6.28
CA LEU A 241 24.89 -11.78 7.30
C LEU A 241 24.38 -13.03 8.02
N ASN A 242 23.11 -13.07 8.40
CA ASN A 242 22.57 -14.28 9.03
C ASN A 242 22.57 -15.49 8.09
N GLN A 243 22.47 -15.31 6.76
CA GLN A 243 22.65 -16.41 5.82
C GLN A 243 24.09 -16.90 5.75
N ILE A 244 25.07 -15.98 5.68
CA ILE A 244 26.50 -16.32 5.70
C ILE A 244 26.84 -17.08 6.99
N LEU A 245 26.43 -16.55 8.14
CA LEU A 245 26.65 -17.16 9.45
C LEU A 245 26.04 -18.57 9.55
N LYS A 246 24.87 -18.80 8.94
CA LYS A 246 24.24 -20.13 8.89
C LYS A 246 24.97 -21.11 7.95
N CYS A 247 25.52 -20.62 6.84
CA CYS A 247 26.19 -21.46 5.83
C CYS A 247 27.61 -21.87 6.26
N TYR A 248 28.27 -21.03 7.06
CA TYR A 248 29.66 -21.24 7.48
C TYR A 248 29.82 -21.28 9.01
N PRO A 249 29.06 -22.11 9.74
CA PRO A 249 29.00 -22.07 11.21
C PRO A 249 30.32 -22.48 11.91
N MET A 250 31.23 -23.11 11.16
CA MET A 250 32.50 -23.66 11.65
C MET A 250 33.71 -22.78 11.31
N LEU A 251 33.49 -21.61 10.68
CA LEU A 251 34.55 -20.67 10.35
C LEU A 251 34.49 -19.47 11.29
N ASP A 252 35.65 -18.96 11.68
CA ASP A 252 35.70 -17.61 12.25
C ASP A 252 35.53 -16.60 11.12
N LEU A 253 34.62 -15.66 11.29
CA LEU A 253 34.23 -14.72 10.24
C LEU A 253 34.38 -13.27 10.73
N ASP A 254 35.08 -12.48 9.92
CA ASP A 254 35.15 -11.03 10.08
C ASP A 254 34.31 -10.39 8.98
N VAL A 255 33.26 -9.67 9.36
CA VAL A 255 32.37 -9.03 8.40
C VAL A 255 32.18 -7.57 8.73
N ALA A 256 32.42 -6.70 7.75
CA ALA A 256 32.05 -5.29 7.82
C ALA A 256 30.63 -5.12 7.23
N PRO A 257 29.63 -4.69 8.02
CA PRO A 257 28.34 -4.28 7.51
C PRO A 257 28.49 -3.11 6.53
N PHE A 258 27.52 -2.92 5.64
CA PHE A 258 27.49 -1.74 4.78
C PHE A 258 26.41 -0.75 5.22
N GLU A 259 26.59 0.52 4.87
CA GLU A 259 25.65 1.61 5.14
C GLU A 259 25.21 2.25 3.82
N ILE A 260 23.93 2.56 3.71
CA ILE A 260 23.36 3.30 2.57
C ILE A 260 22.81 4.62 3.08
N SER A 261 23.15 5.69 2.37
CA SER A 261 22.65 7.04 2.64
C SER A 261 22.32 7.76 1.34
N ILE A 262 21.76 8.96 1.48
CA ILE A 262 21.54 9.85 0.36
C ILE A 262 22.67 10.87 0.32
N SER A 263 23.30 11.01 -0.86
CA SER A 263 24.32 12.04 -1.09
C SER A 263 23.70 13.43 -0.90
N SER A 264 24.19 14.18 0.11
CA SER A 264 23.75 15.55 0.40
C SER A 264 24.05 16.56 -0.71
N LYS A 265 24.99 16.24 -1.61
CA LYS A 265 25.32 17.05 -2.79
C LYS A 265 24.07 17.19 -3.67
N ASN A 266 23.49 18.39 -3.69
CA ASN A 266 22.30 18.79 -4.47
C ASN A 266 20.93 18.43 -3.87
N ILE A 267 20.82 18.23 -2.55
CA ILE A 267 19.52 18.01 -1.88
C ILE A 267 19.01 19.27 -1.17
N GLU A 268 19.91 20.13 -0.69
CA GLU A 268 19.51 21.31 0.09
C GLU A 268 18.46 22.19 -0.62
N PRO A 269 18.57 22.49 -1.94
CA PRO A 269 17.52 23.28 -2.61
C PRO A 269 16.15 22.61 -2.62
N TYR A 270 16.10 21.27 -2.67
CA TYR A 270 14.84 20.54 -2.57
C TYR A 270 14.26 20.58 -1.15
N LEU A 271 15.13 20.51 -0.15
CA LEU A 271 14.71 20.66 1.25
C LEU A 271 14.10 22.03 1.51
N GLU A 272 14.58 23.09 0.86
CA GLU A 272 14.00 24.42 1.00
C GLU A 272 12.51 24.42 0.61
N PHE A 273 12.13 23.76 -0.50
CA PHE A 273 10.71 23.61 -0.86
C PHE A 273 9.91 22.81 0.16
N ILE A 274 10.48 21.72 0.71
CA ILE A 274 9.80 20.89 1.72
C ILE A 274 9.64 21.66 3.04
N THR A 275 10.62 22.48 3.40
CA THR A 275 10.67 23.16 4.71
C THR A 275 10.02 24.54 4.71
N ASP A 276 9.69 25.10 3.54
CA ASP A 276 9.07 26.42 3.40
C ASP A 276 7.72 26.49 4.12
N GLY A 277 7.58 27.46 5.02
CA GLY A 277 6.38 27.66 5.84
C GLY A 277 6.19 26.70 7.03
N LEU A 278 7.06 25.70 7.21
CA LEU A 278 6.94 24.73 8.32
C LEU A 278 7.58 25.24 9.63
N SER A 279 7.14 24.68 10.77
CA SER A 279 7.74 24.97 12.09
C SER A 279 9.23 24.60 12.17
N LYS A 280 9.99 25.27 13.04
CA LYS A 280 11.44 24.99 13.22
C LYS A 280 11.70 23.54 13.63
N GLU A 281 10.79 22.97 14.41
CA GLU A 281 10.80 21.59 14.85
C GLU A 281 10.65 20.64 13.66
N ALA A 282 9.67 20.87 12.79
CA ALA A 282 9.49 20.10 11.56
C ALA A 282 10.71 20.21 10.63
N GLN A 283 11.25 21.41 10.43
CA GLN A 283 12.45 21.62 9.62
C GLN A 283 13.64 20.82 10.13
N LYS A 284 13.83 20.78 11.46
CA LYS A 284 14.88 19.98 12.11
C LYS A 284 14.66 18.49 11.85
N LEU A 285 13.44 17.97 12.02
CA LEU A 285 13.13 16.56 11.78
C LEU A 285 13.34 16.15 10.32
N ILE A 286 12.94 16.99 9.37
CA ILE A 286 13.17 16.77 7.93
C ILE A 286 14.66 16.64 7.63
N LYS A 287 15.49 17.56 8.14
CA LYS A 287 16.94 17.51 7.96
C LYS A 287 17.58 16.27 8.62
N LEU A 288 17.07 15.86 9.77
CA LEU A 288 17.49 14.63 10.45
C LEU A 288 17.11 13.38 9.65
N GLY A 289 15.93 13.36 9.01
CA GLY A 289 15.40 12.25 8.23
C GLY A 289 16.22 11.87 7.01
N ILE A 290 17.13 12.72 6.54
CA ILE A 290 18.11 12.39 5.49
C ILE A 290 19.56 12.50 5.95
N ARG A 291 19.77 12.76 7.25
CA ARG A 291 21.08 13.06 7.85
C ARG A 291 21.89 14.08 7.05
N ALA A 292 21.28 15.20 6.69
CA ALA A 292 21.90 16.25 5.87
C ALA A 292 23.23 16.81 6.45
N ASN A 293 23.45 16.66 7.77
CA ASN A 293 24.57 17.24 8.51
C ASN A 293 25.76 16.29 8.74
N LEU A 294 25.84 15.15 8.05
CA LEU A 294 27.03 14.28 8.14
C LEU A 294 28.13 14.75 7.19
N ASP A 295 29.29 15.14 7.74
CA ASP A 295 30.49 15.48 6.97
C ASP A 295 31.07 14.26 6.22
N SER A 296 30.84 13.06 6.73
CA SER A 296 31.25 11.80 6.13
C SER A 296 30.31 10.65 6.51
N MET A 297 30.29 9.62 5.67
CA MET A 297 29.52 8.40 5.96
C MET A 297 30.11 7.68 7.18
N PRO A 298 29.26 7.23 8.14
CA PRO A 298 29.74 6.36 9.19
C PRO A 298 30.29 5.08 8.57
N ILE A 299 31.47 4.66 9.03
CA ILE A 299 32.10 3.40 8.62
C ILE A 299 31.73 2.38 9.70
N PRO A 300 30.90 1.37 9.39
CA PRO A 300 30.54 0.35 10.36
C PRO A 300 31.77 -0.38 10.89
N SER A 301 31.75 -0.69 12.20
CA SER A 301 32.80 -1.50 12.80
C SER A 301 32.75 -2.95 12.28
N VAL A 302 33.93 -3.53 12.07
CA VAL A 302 34.08 -4.95 11.74
C VAL A 302 33.46 -5.77 12.86
N GLN A 303 32.58 -6.69 12.50
CA GLN A 303 31.95 -7.65 13.40
C GLN A 303 32.71 -8.96 13.34
N HIS A 304 33.11 -9.46 14.51
CA HIS A 304 33.87 -10.70 14.66
C HIS A 304 32.96 -11.82 15.17
N PHE A 305 32.82 -12.89 14.39
CA PHE A 305 32.01 -14.04 14.73
C PHE A 305 32.90 -15.26 14.92
N GLN A 306 32.91 -15.79 16.14
CA GLN A 306 33.66 -17.00 16.45
C GLN A 306 32.85 -18.25 16.13
N SER A 307 33.52 -19.23 15.56
CA SER A 307 32.99 -20.58 15.32
C SER A 307 32.52 -21.22 16.63
N SER A 308 31.46 -22.02 16.56
CA SER A 308 30.96 -22.77 17.72
C SER A 308 30.27 -24.07 17.29
N ASP A 309 30.23 -25.05 18.19
CA ASP A 309 29.54 -26.33 17.97
C ASP A 309 28.03 -26.16 17.75
N GLN A 310 27.45 -25.02 18.15
CA GLN A 310 26.04 -24.67 17.91
C GLN A 310 25.85 -23.67 16.76
N GLY A 311 26.92 -23.36 16.03
CA GLY A 311 26.96 -22.31 15.00
C GLY A 311 27.01 -20.90 15.58
N HIS A 312 26.93 -19.89 14.72
CA HIS A 312 26.93 -18.49 15.16
C HIS A 312 25.56 -18.05 15.67
N SER A 313 25.55 -17.15 16.66
CA SER A 313 24.33 -16.48 17.11
C SER A 313 23.74 -15.59 16.02
N GLU A 314 22.42 -15.38 16.07
CA GLU A 314 21.74 -14.43 15.19
C GLU A 314 22.32 -13.02 15.34
N PHE A 315 22.70 -12.40 14.22
CA PHE A 315 23.18 -11.04 14.15
C PHE A 315 22.02 -10.05 13.97
N LYS A 316 22.02 -8.97 14.77
CA LYS A 316 21.08 -7.85 14.63
C LYS A 316 21.86 -6.58 14.36
N PHE A 317 21.70 -6.05 13.14
CA PHE A 317 22.30 -4.78 12.75
C PHE A 317 21.40 -3.60 13.16
N SER A 318 22.00 -2.60 13.79
CA SER A 318 21.39 -1.28 13.96
C SER A 318 22.19 -0.31 13.11
N SER A 319 21.54 0.23 12.07
CA SER A 319 22.16 1.27 11.25
C SER A 319 22.32 2.54 12.06
N GLU A 320 23.43 3.22 11.86
CA GLU A 320 23.54 4.60 12.33
C GLU A 320 22.72 5.52 11.43
N VAL A 321 22.63 5.23 10.13
CA VAL A 321 21.87 6.02 9.15
C VAL A 321 20.41 5.55 9.10
N GLU A 322 19.57 6.13 9.95
CA GLU A 322 18.11 5.94 9.86
C GLU A 322 17.48 7.01 8.95
N LEU A 323 17.18 6.62 7.71
CA LEU A 323 16.46 7.47 6.77
C LEU A 323 14.95 7.45 7.09
N ASP A 324 14.30 8.61 7.00
CA ASP A 324 12.86 8.75 7.14
C ASP A 324 12.17 8.54 5.78
N HIS A 325 11.30 7.53 5.67
CA HIS A 325 10.68 7.20 4.38
C HIS A 325 9.77 8.30 3.84
N GLY A 326 9.14 9.09 4.70
CA GLY A 326 8.34 10.24 4.29
C GLY A 326 9.22 11.31 3.67
N VAL A 327 10.35 11.65 4.30
CA VAL A 327 11.29 12.64 3.71
C VAL A 327 11.89 12.13 2.40
N VAL A 328 12.27 10.85 2.34
CA VAL A 328 12.77 10.23 1.09
C VAL A 328 11.69 10.26 -0.01
N GLY A 329 10.44 9.98 0.35
CA GLY A 329 9.33 10.03 -0.59
C GLY A 329 9.06 11.43 -1.12
N ALA A 330 9.09 12.43 -0.25
CA ALA A 330 8.95 13.84 -0.62
C ALA A 330 10.05 14.30 -1.57
N LEU A 331 11.31 13.93 -1.29
CA LEU A 331 12.44 14.22 -2.19
C LEU A 331 12.30 13.52 -3.54
N SER A 332 11.81 12.28 -3.55
CA SER A 332 11.57 11.53 -4.77
C SER A 332 10.50 12.21 -5.64
N LEU A 333 9.42 12.70 -5.01
CA LEU A 333 8.40 13.48 -5.68
C LEU A 333 8.99 14.76 -6.29
N LEU A 334 9.67 15.60 -5.51
CA LEU A 334 10.19 16.86 -6.04
C LEU A 334 11.20 16.64 -7.18
N LYS A 335 12.10 15.67 -7.06
CA LYS A 335 13.02 15.31 -8.15
C LYS A 335 12.32 14.79 -9.39
N SER A 336 11.13 14.23 -9.25
CA SER A 336 10.33 13.76 -10.38
C SER A 336 9.60 14.89 -11.13
N LEU A 337 9.51 16.08 -10.51
CA LEU A 337 8.93 17.28 -11.11
C LEU A 337 9.95 18.07 -11.95
N GLY A 338 11.23 18.03 -11.59
CA GLY A 338 12.29 18.74 -12.29
C GLY A 338 13.46 19.13 -11.39
N THR A 339 14.36 19.96 -11.92
CA THR A 339 15.43 20.61 -11.15
C THR A 339 14.86 21.67 -10.19
N PRO A 340 15.63 22.11 -9.16
CA PRO A 340 15.17 23.18 -8.28
C PRO A 340 14.85 24.49 -9.03
N GLU A 341 15.61 24.79 -10.08
CA GLU A 341 15.39 25.95 -10.94
C GLU A 341 14.06 25.82 -11.70
N GLU A 342 13.79 24.67 -12.32
CA GLU A 342 12.54 24.39 -13.04
C GLU A 342 11.33 24.46 -12.10
N ILE A 343 11.45 23.91 -10.88
CA ILE A 343 10.38 23.98 -9.87
C ILE A 343 10.11 25.43 -9.46
N LYS A 344 11.17 26.24 -9.31
CA LYS A 344 11.04 27.65 -8.93
C LYS A 344 10.41 28.49 -10.04
N GLU A 345 10.76 28.23 -11.30
CA GLU A 345 10.20 28.92 -12.47
C GLU A 345 8.71 28.60 -12.67
N ASN A 346 8.29 27.38 -12.34
CA ASN A 346 6.91 26.89 -12.51
C ASN A 346 6.17 26.78 -11.16
N ARG A 347 6.57 27.57 -10.15
CA ARG A 347 6.10 27.40 -8.77
C ARG A 347 4.58 27.44 -8.64
N ASP A 348 3.91 28.39 -9.31
CA ASP A 348 2.46 28.54 -9.21
C ASP A 348 1.71 27.31 -9.75
N GLU A 349 2.23 26.67 -10.81
CA GLU A 349 1.67 25.45 -11.39
C GLU A 349 1.98 24.21 -10.55
N LEU A 350 3.09 24.22 -9.83
CA LEU A 350 3.60 23.09 -9.04
C LEU A 350 3.30 23.19 -7.55
N GLU A 351 2.71 24.29 -7.07
CA GLU A 351 2.46 24.54 -5.64
C GLU A 351 1.68 23.37 -5.00
N GLY A 352 0.70 22.81 -5.71
CA GLY A 352 -0.03 21.64 -5.24
C GLY A 352 0.85 20.41 -5.01
N TYR A 353 1.82 20.14 -5.89
CA TYR A 353 2.77 19.04 -5.70
C TYR A 353 3.85 19.36 -4.67
N ILE A 354 4.22 20.63 -4.49
CA ILE A 354 5.11 21.05 -3.41
C ILE A 354 4.42 20.80 -2.06
N LYS A 355 3.16 21.23 -1.90
CA LYS A 355 2.36 20.91 -0.70
C LYS A 355 2.16 19.41 -0.49
N ALA A 356 2.03 18.63 -1.58
CA ALA A 356 2.04 17.18 -1.50
C ALA A 356 3.35 16.63 -0.90
N ALA A 357 4.49 17.12 -1.39
CA ALA A 357 5.80 16.72 -0.85
C ALA A 357 5.95 17.10 0.63
N GLN A 358 5.48 18.28 1.04
CA GLN A 358 5.46 18.69 2.45
C GLN A 358 4.62 17.71 3.30
N ALA A 359 3.41 17.38 2.85
CA ALA A 359 2.54 16.44 3.53
C ALA A 359 3.15 15.03 3.63
N ILE A 360 3.78 14.54 2.56
CA ILE A 360 4.51 13.26 2.55
C ILE A 360 5.72 13.33 3.51
N ALA A 361 6.48 14.42 3.56
CA ALA A 361 7.59 14.52 4.50
C ALA A 361 7.13 14.46 5.96
N LEU A 362 6.00 15.10 6.26
CA LEU A 362 5.46 15.18 7.61
C LEU A 362 4.81 13.87 8.08
N HIS A 363 4.27 13.01 7.21
CA HIS A 363 3.34 11.96 7.66
C HIS A 363 3.95 10.93 8.63
N ASN A 364 5.26 10.70 8.57
CA ASN A 364 5.92 9.67 9.38
C ASN A 364 6.42 10.16 10.76
N PHE A 365 6.51 11.47 11.02
CA PHE A 365 7.07 11.94 12.29
C PHE A 365 6.13 11.70 13.47
N LYS A 366 6.66 11.19 14.59
CA LYS A 366 5.86 10.81 15.76
C LYS A 366 5.67 11.95 16.76
N ASP A 367 6.38 13.06 16.57
CA ASP A 367 6.36 14.23 17.42
C ASP A 367 5.01 14.98 17.32
N HIS A 368 4.65 15.70 18.39
CA HIS A 368 3.51 16.63 18.33
C HIS A 368 3.96 17.93 17.65
N LEU A 369 3.72 18.05 16.35
CA LEU A 369 4.04 19.23 15.57
C LEU A 369 2.83 20.16 15.44
N SER A 370 3.04 21.47 15.52
CA SER A 370 2.01 22.46 15.17
C SER A 370 1.56 22.34 13.71
N ASP A 371 2.39 21.71 12.88
CA ASP A 371 2.11 21.44 11.48
C ASP A 371 1.01 20.38 11.30
N TYR A 372 0.69 19.57 12.31
CA TYR A 372 -0.45 18.63 12.29
C TYR A 372 -1.78 19.26 12.71
N ILE A 373 -1.87 20.59 12.73
CA ILE A 373 -3.14 21.30 12.87
C ILE A 373 -3.81 21.34 11.48
N PHE A 374 -5.06 20.92 11.38
CA PHE A 374 -5.78 20.86 10.10
C PHE A 374 -5.76 22.21 9.36
N GLU A 375 -5.93 23.32 10.06
CA GLU A 375 -5.91 24.66 9.48
C GLU A 375 -4.52 25.08 8.96
N ASN A 376 -3.44 24.45 9.45
CA ASN A 376 -2.08 24.77 9.05
C ASN A 376 -1.61 23.91 7.86
N ASN A 377 -1.82 22.59 7.93
CA ASN A 377 -1.47 21.66 6.84
C ASN A 377 -2.57 20.62 6.65
N PRO A 378 -3.68 20.97 5.98
CA PRO A 378 -4.83 20.08 5.85
C PRO A 378 -4.50 18.79 5.08
N LEU A 379 -3.61 18.86 4.09
CA LEU A 379 -3.15 17.70 3.33
C LEU A 379 -2.33 16.72 4.19
N ALA A 380 -1.43 17.23 5.03
CA ALA A 380 -0.63 16.41 5.94
C ALA A 380 -1.51 15.75 7.01
N PHE A 381 -2.43 16.53 7.59
CA PHE A 381 -3.42 16.03 8.54
C PHE A 381 -4.25 14.89 7.92
N LEU A 382 -4.77 15.10 6.71
CA LEU A 382 -5.62 14.12 6.03
C LEU A 382 -4.84 12.86 5.66
N LEU A 383 -3.61 13.00 5.16
CA LEU A 383 -2.75 11.86 4.83
C LEU A 383 -2.45 10.99 6.06
N VAL A 384 -2.05 11.61 7.17
CA VAL A 384 -1.81 10.89 8.43
C VAL A 384 -3.07 10.21 8.94
N LEU A 385 -4.20 10.92 8.93
CA LEU A 385 -5.48 10.35 9.36
C LEU A 385 -5.81 9.09 8.56
N ILE A 386 -5.71 9.16 7.23
CA ILE A 386 -6.13 8.06 6.34
C ILE A 386 -5.14 6.91 6.36
N ASP A 387 -3.83 7.16 6.35
CA ASP A 387 -2.83 6.10 6.49
C ASP A 387 -3.05 5.33 7.81
N GLU A 388 -3.26 6.05 8.92
CA GLU A 388 -3.51 5.43 10.22
C GLU A 388 -4.84 4.67 10.27
N MET A 389 -5.86 5.12 9.54
CA MET A 389 -7.13 4.41 9.43
C MET A 389 -7.07 3.17 8.54
N GLN A 390 -6.21 3.16 7.52
CA GLN A 390 -6.14 2.10 6.53
C GLN A 390 -5.49 0.84 7.16
N GLU A 391 -6.31 0.03 7.81
CA GLU A 391 -5.87 -1.20 8.47
C GLU A 391 -6.63 -2.47 8.03
N TRP A 392 -7.72 -2.31 7.27
CA TRP A 392 -8.37 -3.46 6.64
C TRP A 392 -7.50 -4.05 5.53
N GLY A 393 -7.70 -5.33 5.23
CA GLY A 393 -6.92 -6.04 4.22
C GLY A 393 -5.47 -6.34 4.63
N ARG A 394 -5.00 -5.83 5.78
CA ARG A 394 -3.62 -6.02 6.25
C ARG A 394 -3.34 -7.50 6.56
N PRO A 395 -2.43 -8.16 5.83
CA PRO A 395 -2.08 -9.53 6.13
C PRO A 395 -1.15 -9.58 7.35
N ILE A 396 -1.41 -10.51 8.25
CA ILE A 396 -0.42 -10.97 9.21
C ILE A 396 0.24 -12.22 8.64
N PRO A 397 1.58 -12.22 8.53
CA PRO A 397 2.30 -13.44 8.21
C PRO A 397 2.18 -14.41 9.36
N LEU A 398 1.53 -15.55 9.13
CA LEU A 398 1.70 -16.73 9.95
C LEU A 398 2.87 -17.52 9.41
N GLN A 399 3.92 -17.64 10.22
CA GLN A 399 5.05 -18.51 9.94
C GLN A 399 4.61 -19.96 10.07
N ILE A 400 4.42 -20.65 8.93
CA ILE A 400 3.99 -22.06 8.93
C ILE A 400 5.20 -22.99 9.05
N ARG A 401 6.30 -22.65 8.38
CA ARG A 401 7.52 -23.46 8.34
C ARG A 401 8.75 -22.62 8.00
N ASP A 402 9.82 -22.85 8.75
CA ASP A 402 11.15 -22.38 8.38
C ASP A 402 11.83 -23.42 7.48
N SER A 403 12.13 -23.01 6.26
CA SER A 403 13.10 -23.71 5.42
C SER A 403 14.18 -22.73 4.98
N TYR A 404 15.35 -23.26 4.59
CA TYR A 404 16.55 -22.48 4.22
C TYR A 404 16.31 -21.40 3.14
N PHE A 405 15.27 -21.52 2.32
CA PHE A 405 14.98 -20.61 1.20
C PHE A 405 13.54 -20.10 1.14
N THR A 406 12.63 -20.64 1.96
CA THR A 406 11.23 -20.22 1.95
C THR A 406 10.67 -20.20 3.36
N THR A 407 10.20 -19.03 3.79
CA THR A 407 9.22 -18.92 4.87
C THR A 407 7.86 -19.05 4.19
N GLU A 408 7.19 -20.19 4.37
CA GLU A 408 5.80 -20.30 3.94
C GLU A 408 4.97 -19.42 4.87
N MET A 409 4.51 -18.28 4.34
CA MET A 409 3.68 -17.33 5.08
C MET A 409 2.23 -17.49 4.65
N LYS A 410 1.36 -17.85 5.59
CA LYS A 410 -0.09 -17.69 5.37
C LYS A 410 -0.46 -16.26 5.71
N LYS A 411 -1.02 -15.54 4.75
CA LYS A 411 -1.64 -14.23 5.00
C LYS A 411 -2.97 -14.44 5.71
N ILE A 412 -3.10 -13.92 6.93
CA ILE A 412 -4.40 -13.78 7.59
C ILE A 412 -4.70 -12.31 7.80
N THR A 413 -5.82 -11.86 7.25
CA THR A 413 -6.32 -10.50 7.47
C THR A 413 -6.98 -10.41 8.85
N LEU A 414 -6.53 -9.46 9.69
CA LEU A 414 -7.15 -9.20 11.00
C LEU A 414 -8.45 -8.40 10.91
N LEU A 415 -8.50 -7.47 9.96
CA LEU A 415 -9.62 -6.56 9.69
C LEU A 415 -10.06 -6.72 8.25
N ASP A 416 -11.27 -7.20 8.03
CA ASP A 416 -11.80 -7.29 6.68
C ASP A 416 -12.48 -5.98 6.25
N GLU A 417 -12.98 -5.21 7.21
CA GLU A 417 -13.76 -3.99 6.98
C GLU A 417 -13.65 -3.01 8.14
N VAL A 418 -14.00 -1.76 7.88
CA VAL A 418 -14.14 -0.67 8.85
C VAL A 418 -15.50 0.01 8.64
N THR A 419 -16.16 0.41 9.72
CA THR A 419 -17.40 1.19 9.67
C THR A 419 -17.12 2.67 9.95
N LEU A 420 -17.47 3.52 9.00
CA LEU A 420 -17.26 4.97 9.06
C LEU A 420 -18.59 5.71 9.25
N THR A 421 -18.64 6.57 10.28
CA THR A 421 -19.75 7.51 10.53
C THR A 421 -19.28 8.98 10.41
N ILE A 422 -19.73 9.68 9.37
CA ILE A 422 -19.14 10.97 8.95
C ILE A 422 -19.65 12.16 9.78
N ASP A 423 -20.93 12.17 10.18
CA ASP A 423 -21.60 13.32 10.80
C ASP A 423 -20.95 13.80 12.12
N GLU A 424 -20.27 12.91 12.84
CA GLU A 424 -19.50 13.24 14.05
C GLU A 424 -18.00 13.02 13.91
N PHE A 425 -17.53 12.71 12.68
CA PHE A 425 -16.18 12.18 12.44
C PHE A 425 -15.85 11.07 13.45
N GLN A 426 -16.81 10.19 13.70
CA GLN A 426 -16.68 9.06 14.62
C GLN A 426 -16.32 7.81 13.83
N TRP A 427 -15.24 7.17 14.25
CA TRP A 427 -14.64 6.03 13.57
C TRP A 427 -14.79 4.83 14.48
N LEU A 428 -15.52 3.82 14.02
CA LEU A 428 -15.69 2.57 14.73
C LEU A 428 -14.92 1.48 13.99
N MET A 429 -13.82 1.02 14.58
CA MET A 429 -13.04 -0.09 14.03
C MET A 429 -13.41 -1.37 14.77
N GLU A 430 -14.41 -2.09 14.27
CA GLU A 430 -14.82 -3.37 14.87
C GLU A 430 -13.98 -4.55 14.35
N TYR A 431 -13.29 -5.23 15.27
CA TYR A 431 -12.51 -6.43 14.93
C TYR A 431 -13.38 -7.68 14.97
N LYS A 432 -13.71 -8.22 13.79
CA LYS A 432 -14.62 -9.37 13.64
C LYS A 432 -13.94 -10.75 13.71
N LYS A 433 -12.60 -10.85 13.62
CA LYS A 433 -11.85 -12.13 13.53
C LYS A 433 -11.04 -12.48 14.77
N MET A 434 -11.71 -12.80 15.89
CA MET A 434 -11.06 -13.21 17.15
C MET A 434 -10.10 -14.42 16.99
N LYS A 435 -10.46 -15.37 16.12
CA LYS A 435 -9.61 -16.54 15.82
C LYS A 435 -8.27 -16.16 15.17
N ALA A 436 -8.22 -15.11 14.36
CA ALA A 436 -6.98 -14.63 13.73
C ALA A 436 -6.04 -13.97 14.76
N LYS A 437 -6.62 -13.24 15.73
CA LYS A 437 -5.89 -12.67 16.87
C LYS A 437 -5.26 -13.76 17.74
N GLU A 438 -6.00 -14.83 18.01
CA GLU A 438 -5.50 -15.99 18.78
C GLU A 438 -4.36 -16.72 18.05
N LEU A 439 -4.49 -16.93 16.73
CA LEU A 439 -3.49 -17.64 15.92
C LEU A 439 -2.16 -16.90 15.78
N THR A 440 -2.15 -15.58 15.91
CA THR A 440 -0.99 -14.72 15.64
C THR A 440 -0.31 -14.20 16.91
N ASN A 441 -0.84 -14.53 18.11
CA ASN A 441 -0.43 -13.93 19.38
C ASN A 441 -0.37 -12.39 19.33
N PHE A 442 -1.27 -11.79 18.53
CA PHE A 442 -1.23 -10.36 18.23
C PHE A 442 -1.59 -9.54 19.47
N GLN A 443 -0.68 -8.65 19.87
CA GLN A 443 -0.88 -7.75 21.02
C GLN A 443 -1.79 -6.58 20.64
N PHE A 444 -3.08 -6.86 20.62
CA PHE A 444 -4.13 -5.92 20.23
C PHE A 444 -4.06 -4.59 20.98
N GLN A 445 -3.85 -4.64 22.30
CA GLN A 445 -3.76 -3.43 23.11
C GLN A 445 -2.61 -2.53 22.67
N TYR A 446 -1.43 -3.10 22.39
CA TYR A 446 -0.28 -2.34 21.93
C TYR A 446 -0.54 -1.66 20.58
N PHE A 447 -1.23 -2.36 19.67
CA PHE A 447 -1.66 -1.81 18.40
C PHE A 447 -2.62 -0.62 18.60
N CYS A 448 -3.67 -0.78 19.41
CA CYS A 448 -4.61 0.29 19.73
C CYS A 448 -3.93 1.48 20.40
N ASP A 449 -3.00 1.23 21.33
CA ASP A 449 -2.22 2.29 22.00
C ASP A 449 -1.33 3.02 21.00
N SER A 450 -0.72 2.31 20.05
CA SER A 450 0.06 2.91 18.96
C SER A 450 -0.80 3.81 18.09
N LYS A 451 -2.01 3.35 17.71
CA LYS A 451 -2.96 4.14 16.94
C LYS A 451 -3.43 5.37 17.72
N ASN A 452 -3.82 5.21 18.98
CA ASN A 452 -4.21 6.33 19.83
C ASN A 452 -3.10 7.38 19.97
N LYS A 453 -1.83 6.96 20.05
CA LYS A 453 -0.69 7.89 20.03
C LYS A 453 -0.56 8.60 18.69
N ALA A 454 -0.65 7.87 17.57
CA ALA A 454 -0.58 8.46 16.24
C ALA A 454 -1.71 9.45 15.98
N PHE A 455 -2.94 9.16 16.40
CA PHE A 455 -4.06 10.10 16.31
C PHE A 455 -3.96 11.23 17.32
N GLY A 456 -3.34 10.99 18.48
CA GLY A 456 -3.06 12.03 19.47
C GLY A 456 -2.13 13.12 18.95
N ARG A 457 -1.31 12.83 17.94
CA ARG A 457 -0.42 13.83 17.31
C ARG A 457 -1.16 14.82 16.42
N LEU A 458 -2.36 14.46 15.94
CA LEU A 458 -3.19 15.32 15.12
C LEU A 458 -3.96 16.32 15.98
N SER A 459 -3.79 17.61 15.66
CA SER A 459 -4.57 18.66 16.29
C SER A 459 -5.74 19.04 15.37
N ARG A 460 -6.93 18.81 15.90
CA ARG A 460 -8.20 18.87 15.17
C ARG A 460 -8.68 20.27 14.83
N GLY A 461 -8.05 21.28 15.45
CA GLY A 461 -8.43 22.66 15.25
C GLY A 461 -9.88 22.96 15.62
N LYS A 462 -10.49 23.89 14.91
CA LYS A 462 -11.90 24.27 15.04
C LYS A 462 -12.82 23.47 14.11
N GLU A 463 -12.27 22.91 13.04
CA GLU A 463 -13.05 22.20 12.02
C GLU A 463 -13.48 20.78 12.44
N PHE A 464 -12.78 20.13 13.39
CA PHE A 464 -13.13 18.78 13.87
C PHE A 464 -13.36 18.74 15.40
N PRO A 465 -14.50 19.29 15.91
CA PRO A 465 -14.71 19.49 17.35
C PRO A 465 -14.92 18.18 18.14
N LYS A 466 -15.26 17.07 17.49
CA LYS A 466 -15.40 15.73 18.09
C LYS A 466 -14.85 14.70 17.11
N THR A 467 -14.02 13.80 17.62
CA THR A 467 -13.55 12.60 16.89
C THR A 467 -13.25 11.57 17.95
N ARG A 468 -13.86 10.39 17.85
CA ARG A 468 -13.63 9.28 18.76
C ARG A 468 -13.22 8.08 17.92
N ILE A 469 -12.12 7.45 18.32
CA ILE A 469 -11.74 6.11 17.87
C ILE A 469 -12.26 5.18 18.95
N VAL A 470 -13.23 4.34 18.59
CA VAL A 470 -13.87 3.39 19.51
C VAL A 470 -13.35 2.00 19.23
#